data_AF-A0A8T6NFP4-F1
#
_entry.id   AF-A0A8T6NFP4-F1
#
_cell.length_a   1.000
_cell.length_b   1.000
_cell.length_c   1.000
_cell.angle_alpha   90.00
_cell.angle_beta   90.00
_cell.angle_gamma   90.00
#
_symmetry.space_group_name_H-M   'P 1'
#
loop_
_entity.id
_entity.type
_entity.pdbx_description
1 polymer ?
#
loop_
_entity_poly.entity_id
_entity_poly.type
_entity_poly.pdbx_seq_one_letter_code
_entity_poly.pdbx_strand_id
1 'polypeptide(L)'
;LTLLVVTGGWYWYASSQLQPFIADDLRYGDAMEYSVQNGNMEATGGYIDLVLDNVELEDEEICKLEVEFAGQGTTSVTMGTSDDILFESGNALLGNVQAKGAYGADWLAVEKLQTKDFDEFSVIRYKDNPLNPSKCLTDGARVSGSMEFDTTSWTEIAERDVISSQADWKLNLDGDYWEGITFSYGVGGILGVLDDLAPGFAMVISPVELREIMGGKLIETGANDTHLGWEWRVTGTDEVGDEEFWKVIMEHREIRDNCLGFARIAMWVSEDSPWAVKQNVEIEISDSGSSQSSCSTWTEQLADLVLPEGELKFSVEMYENSIVRGDKLLTLGRSYDSMPNPGAYVPKADELSDWGTNDLHLPDNSSLREHTLEHAIDCFTNNHVSNATEATSALNDDGYIWRAINGESNDPSATRWNLSWVNGVPNSGWVELDVKGGASPTNCTYIDHGDNDQTVQYSRSDIPAALNLSMVEQDLTDTFRYPVFTGPNGFFTTDGEYHPETRIGYLVVT
;
A
#
# COMPACT_ATOMS: atom_id res chain seq x y z
N LEU A 1 56.10 4.17 -35.84
CA LEU A 1 54.63 4.17 -36.04
C LEU A 1 53.95 3.09 -35.22
N THR A 2 54.36 1.83 -35.29
CA THR A 2 53.71 0.70 -34.58
C THR A 2 53.69 0.85 -33.05
N LEU A 3 54.72 1.43 -32.43
CA LEU A 3 54.73 1.71 -30.98
C LEU A 3 53.81 2.87 -30.55
N LEU A 4 53.55 3.83 -31.45
CA LEU A 4 52.65 4.97 -31.20
C LEU A 4 51.17 4.58 -31.36
N VAL A 5 50.88 3.63 -32.26
CA VAL A 5 49.52 3.07 -32.42
C VAL A 5 49.15 2.17 -31.24
N VAL A 6 50.10 1.42 -30.68
CA VAL A 6 49.85 0.56 -29.50
C VAL A 6 49.69 1.38 -28.22
N THR A 7 50.48 2.44 -28.03
CA THR A 7 50.36 3.32 -26.85
C THR A 7 49.17 4.28 -26.95
N GLY A 8 48.91 4.83 -28.14
CA GLY A 8 47.72 5.66 -28.39
C GLY A 8 46.42 4.86 -28.36
N GLY A 9 46.42 3.63 -28.89
CA GLY A 9 45.27 2.73 -28.85
C GLY A 9 44.96 2.20 -27.45
N TRP A 10 45.97 1.90 -26.63
CA TRP A 10 45.78 1.51 -25.23
C TRP A 10 45.32 2.69 -24.36
N TYR A 11 45.87 3.90 -24.57
CA TYR A 11 45.43 5.09 -23.85
C TYR A 11 43.98 5.45 -24.19
N TRP A 12 43.60 5.40 -25.47
CA TRP A 12 42.22 5.62 -25.91
C TRP A 12 41.28 4.51 -25.41
N TYR A 13 41.68 3.24 -25.47
CA TYR A 13 40.90 2.11 -24.95
C TYR A 13 40.72 2.17 -23.43
N ALA A 14 41.73 2.60 -22.66
CA ALA A 14 41.64 2.75 -21.21
C ALA A 14 40.95 4.04 -20.77
N SER A 15 40.95 5.10 -21.62
CA SER A 15 40.27 6.37 -21.34
C SER A 15 38.83 6.43 -21.82
N SER A 16 38.38 5.44 -22.61
CA SER A 16 37.02 5.36 -23.16
C SER A 16 36.17 4.30 -22.47
N GLN A 17 36.63 3.75 -21.34
CA GLN A 17 35.83 2.87 -20.50
C GLN A 17 35.20 3.70 -19.38
N LEU A 18 33.90 3.55 -19.21
CA LEU A 18 33.19 4.00 -18.01
C LEU A 18 34.00 3.69 -16.76
N GLN A 19 34.18 4.70 -15.92
CA GLN A 19 34.86 4.50 -14.65
C GLN A 19 33.90 3.84 -13.66
N PRO A 20 34.39 2.88 -12.86
CA PRO A 20 33.66 2.41 -11.70
C PRO A 20 33.36 3.57 -10.74
N PHE A 21 32.16 3.59 -10.17
CA PHE A 21 31.73 4.65 -9.26
C PHE A 21 30.95 4.08 -8.07
N ILE A 22 30.76 4.88 -7.02
CA ILE A 22 29.85 4.56 -5.92
C ILE A 22 28.61 5.43 -6.12
N ALA A 23 27.43 4.82 -6.03
CA ALA A 23 26.16 5.53 -6.15
C ALA A 23 26.15 6.80 -5.28
N ASP A 24 25.74 7.93 -5.85
CA ASP A 24 25.73 9.18 -5.10
C ASP A 24 24.58 9.21 -4.09
N ASP A 25 24.77 9.93 -2.98
CA ASP A 25 23.70 10.15 -2.01
C ASP A 25 22.69 11.18 -2.54
N LEU A 26 21.42 11.00 -2.20
CA LEU A 26 20.39 12.00 -2.48
C LEU A 26 20.68 13.32 -1.75
N ARG A 27 20.16 14.39 -2.34
CA ARG A 27 20.27 15.77 -1.85
C ARG A 27 18.90 16.44 -1.89
N TYR A 28 18.68 17.37 -0.98
CA TYR A 28 17.51 18.23 -1.02
C TYR A 28 17.51 19.02 -2.33
N GLY A 29 16.40 18.96 -3.08
CA GLY A 29 16.26 19.54 -4.41
C GLY A 29 16.76 18.66 -5.55
N ASP A 30 17.21 17.43 -5.29
CA ASP A 30 17.36 16.44 -6.38
C ASP A 30 15.97 16.19 -7.00
N ALA A 31 15.90 16.18 -8.34
CA ALA A 31 14.70 15.87 -9.08
C ALA A 31 15.04 15.20 -10.41
N MET A 32 14.24 14.23 -10.83
CA MET A 32 14.34 13.57 -12.13
C MET A 32 12.96 13.55 -12.79
N GLU A 33 12.91 13.97 -14.04
CA GLU A 33 11.76 13.72 -14.93
C GLU A 33 12.04 12.45 -15.73
N TYR A 34 11.04 11.59 -15.89
CA TYR A 34 11.17 10.35 -16.64
C TYR A 34 9.92 10.06 -17.47
N SER A 35 10.08 9.28 -18.54
CA SER A 35 9.00 8.76 -19.35
C SER A 35 8.69 7.32 -18.96
N VAL A 36 7.41 6.95 -18.97
CA VAL A 36 6.92 5.59 -18.77
C VAL A 36 6.38 5.07 -20.10
N GLN A 37 6.87 3.91 -20.54
CA GLN A 37 6.50 3.28 -21.81
C GLN A 37 6.21 1.80 -21.62
N ASN A 38 5.39 1.24 -22.49
CA ASN A 38 5.06 -0.20 -22.52
C ASN A 38 4.59 -0.73 -21.16
N GLY A 39 3.90 0.10 -20.38
CA GLY A 39 3.30 -0.31 -19.10
C GLY A 39 2.15 -1.25 -19.35
N ASN A 40 2.19 -2.43 -18.74
CA ASN A 40 1.16 -3.45 -18.84
C ASN A 40 1.03 -4.22 -17.51
N MET A 41 -0.19 -4.37 -17.03
CA MET A 41 -0.55 -5.25 -15.92
C MET A 41 -1.63 -6.22 -16.38
N GLU A 42 -1.48 -7.51 -16.11
CA GLU A 42 -2.48 -8.53 -16.40
C GLU A 42 -2.78 -9.34 -15.13
N ALA A 43 -4.06 -9.51 -14.79
CA ALA A 43 -4.51 -10.28 -13.64
C ALA A 43 -5.59 -11.30 -14.06
N THR A 44 -5.51 -12.51 -13.49
CA THR A 44 -6.46 -13.61 -13.71
C THR A 44 -6.80 -14.32 -12.39
N GLY A 45 -7.95 -15.01 -12.33
CA GLY A 45 -8.38 -15.73 -11.15
C GLY A 45 -8.54 -14.81 -9.93
N GLY A 46 -8.18 -15.26 -8.74
CA GLY A 46 -8.29 -14.48 -7.50
C GLY A 46 -7.36 -13.25 -7.43
N TYR A 47 -6.43 -13.07 -8.36
CA TYR A 47 -5.71 -11.79 -8.50
C TYR A 47 -6.60 -10.68 -9.06
N ILE A 48 -7.70 -11.01 -9.73
CA ILE A 48 -8.68 -10.02 -10.19
C ILE A 48 -9.35 -9.38 -8.98
N ASP A 49 -9.72 -10.18 -7.98
CA ASP A 49 -10.37 -9.69 -6.76
C ASP A 49 -9.46 -8.72 -6.00
N LEU A 50 -8.15 -9.00 -5.91
CA LEU A 50 -7.18 -8.07 -5.32
C LEU A 50 -7.13 -6.70 -6.03
N VAL A 51 -7.37 -6.66 -7.34
CA VAL A 51 -7.39 -5.41 -8.12
C VAL A 51 -8.76 -4.72 -8.03
N LEU A 52 -9.85 -5.49 -8.01
CA LEU A 52 -11.23 -4.98 -8.00
C LEU A 52 -11.73 -4.61 -6.61
N ASP A 53 -11.27 -5.22 -5.52
CA ASP A 53 -11.68 -4.87 -4.15
C ASP A 53 -11.34 -3.40 -3.80
N ASN A 54 -10.40 -2.79 -4.52
CA ASN A 54 -10.03 -1.39 -4.39
C ASN A 54 -10.88 -0.43 -5.26
N VAL A 55 -11.72 -0.96 -6.15
CA VAL A 55 -12.53 -0.20 -7.09
C VAL A 55 -13.94 -0.81 -7.08
N GLU A 56 -14.89 -0.24 -6.33
CA GLU A 56 -16.28 -0.70 -6.18
C GLU A 56 -17.02 -0.86 -7.53
N LEU A 57 -16.71 -1.92 -8.28
CA LEU A 57 -17.29 -2.25 -9.57
C LEU A 57 -18.15 -3.49 -9.37
N GLU A 58 -19.46 -3.35 -9.63
CA GLU A 58 -20.41 -4.46 -9.53
C GLU A 58 -20.03 -5.65 -10.42
N ASP A 59 -20.17 -6.84 -9.85
CA ASP A 59 -19.85 -8.18 -10.37
C ASP A 59 -20.27 -8.44 -11.83
N GLU A 60 -19.40 -8.13 -12.77
CA GLU A 60 -19.37 -8.86 -14.04
C GLU A 60 -18.34 -9.99 -13.91
N GLU A 61 -18.67 -11.22 -14.35
CA GLU A 61 -17.74 -12.36 -14.43
C GLU A 61 -16.52 -12.01 -15.31
N ILE A 62 -15.51 -11.37 -14.72
CA ILE A 62 -14.26 -10.99 -15.37
C ILE A 62 -13.30 -12.17 -15.23
N CYS A 63 -12.91 -12.74 -16.36
CA CYS A 63 -11.96 -13.85 -16.46
C CYS A 63 -10.50 -13.36 -16.48
N LYS A 64 -10.26 -12.18 -17.06
CA LYS A 64 -8.96 -11.52 -17.13
C LYS A 64 -9.14 -10.01 -17.15
N LEU A 65 -8.31 -9.32 -16.39
CA LEU A 65 -8.17 -7.87 -16.38
C LEU A 65 -6.80 -7.51 -16.93
N GLU A 66 -6.76 -6.55 -17.87
CA GLU A 66 -5.52 -6.06 -18.46
C GLU A 66 -5.53 -4.53 -18.43
N VAL A 67 -4.45 -3.93 -17.95
CA VAL A 67 -4.27 -2.48 -17.82
C VAL A 67 -3.02 -2.08 -18.59
N GLU A 68 -3.21 -1.26 -19.62
CA GLU A 68 -2.13 -0.69 -20.41
C GLU A 68 -1.94 0.78 -20.02
N PHE A 69 -0.70 1.20 -19.78
CA PHE A 69 -0.38 2.57 -19.40
C PHE A 69 0.94 3.08 -19.98
N ALA A 70 0.97 4.35 -20.37
CA ALA A 70 2.16 5.10 -20.72
C ALA A 70 1.96 6.58 -20.37
N GLY A 71 3.06 7.31 -20.19
CA GLY A 71 3.00 8.71 -19.80
C GLY A 71 4.32 9.24 -19.25
N GLN A 72 4.23 10.18 -18.32
CA GLN A 72 5.39 10.85 -17.72
C GLN A 72 5.32 10.78 -16.20
N GLY A 73 6.48 10.85 -15.56
CA GLY A 73 6.56 10.97 -14.12
C GLY A 73 7.72 11.83 -13.67
N THR A 74 7.68 12.19 -12.39
CA THR A 74 8.79 12.85 -11.71
C THR A 74 9.09 12.13 -10.41
N THR A 75 10.34 12.16 -9.98
CA THR A 75 10.76 11.79 -8.63
C THR A 75 11.62 12.93 -8.08
N SER A 76 11.38 13.36 -6.85
CA SER A 76 12.09 14.50 -6.29
C SER A 76 12.18 14.46 -4.77
N VAL A 77 13.15 15.19 -4.24
CA VAL A 77 13.33 15.43 -2.80
C VAL A 77 13.08 16.90 -2.51
N THR A 78 12.11 17.18 -1.65
CA THR A 78 11.73 18.56 -1.29
C THR A 78 12.90 19.31 -0.67
N MET A 79 13.04 20.60 -0.99
CA MET A 79 13.97 21.51 -0.32
C MET A 79 13.19 22.45 0.62
N GLY A 80 12.85 21.94 1.80
CA GLY A 80 12.18 22.72 2.85
C GLY A 80 12.99 23.95 3.28
N THR A 81 12.28 24.97 3.72
CA THR A 81 12.78 26.29 4.09
C THR A 81 12.82 26.47 5.61
N SER A 82 13.14 27.67 6.09
CA SER A 82 13.07 27.98 7.53
C SER A 82 11.66 27.92 8.09
N ASP A 83 10.64 28.09 7.24
CA ASP A 83 9.25 28.07 7.67
C ASP A 83 8.77 26.63 7.94
N ASP A 84 9.47 25.64 7.38
CA ASP A 84 9.15 24.21 7.46
C ASP A 84 9.86 23.49 8.63
N ILE A 85 10.76 24.19 9.35
CA ILE A 85 11.53 23.63 10.48
C ILE A 85 11.29 24.46 11.75
N LEU A 86 10.02 24.56 12.16
CA LEU A 86 9.63 25.33 13.35
C LEU A 86 10.40 24.85 14.58
N PHE A 87 10.79 25.80 15.43
CA PHE A 87 11.54 25.56 16.67
C PHE A 87 12.99 25.07 16.53
N GLU A 88 13.50 24.94 15.30
CA GLU A 88 14.91 24.65 15.05
C GLU A 88 15.75 25.91 14.89
N SER A 89 17.02 25.83 15.32
CA SER A 89 17.97 26.93 15.19
C SER A 89 19.06 26.64 14.15
N GLY A 90 19.24 27.58 13.21
CA GLY A 90 20.32 27.56 12.22
C GLY A 90 20.01 26.79 10.94
N ASN A 91 20.98 26.78 10.02
CA ASN A 91 20.78 26.31 8.63
C ASN A 91 20.99 24.79 8.46
N ALA A 92 21.33 24.10 9.55
CA ALA A 92 21.78 22.72 9.51
C ALA A 92 20.67 21.75 9.14
N LEU A 93 19.41 22.09 9.41
CA LEU A 93 18.22 21.29 9.13
C LEU A 93 17.39 21.81 7.94
N LEU A 94 17.83 22.89 7.26
CA LEU A 94 17.19 23.34 6.02
C LEU A 94 17.13 22.21 4.99
N GLY A 95 16.04 22.13 4.24
CA GLY A 95 15.72 21.01 3.36
C GLY A 95 14.64 20.09 3.92
N ASN A 96 14.58 19.92 5.24
CA ASN A 96 13.54 19.10 5.88
C ASN A 96 12.20 19.80 5.95
N VAL A 97 11.14 19.01 6.14
CA VAL A 97 9.78 19.47 6.37
C VAL A 97 9.24 18.91 7.68
N GLN A 98 8.14 19.48 8.16
CA GLN A 98 7.34 18.89 9.23
C GLN A 98 6.32 17.90 8.68
N ALA A 99 6.24 16.72 9.29
CA ALA A 99 5.27 15.70 8.95
C ALA A 99 4.66 15.06 10.19
N LYS A 100 3.39 14.64 10.08
CA LYS A 100 2.65 13.98 11.16
C LYS A 100 3.02 12.49 11.22
N GLY A 101 3.44 12.01 12.37
CA GLY A 101 3.60 10.58 12.63
C GLY A 101 2.29 9.92 13.05
N ALA A 102 2.31 8.60 13.28
CA ALA A 102 1.11 7.79 13.57
C ALA A 102 0.24 8.27 14.74
N TYR A 103 0.83 8.93 15.73
CA TYR A 103 0.11 9.48 16.88
C TYR A 103 -0.12 11.00 16.81
N GLY A 104 0.03 11.61 15.62
CA GLY A 104 -0.29 13.02 15.36
C GLY A 104 0.74 14.05 15.84
N ALA A 105 1.90 13.61 16.34
CA ALA A 105 3.02 14.50 16.65
C ALA A 105 3.73 14.99 15.38
N ASP A 106 4.27 16.21 15.42
CA ASP A 106 5.08 16.79 14.35
C ASP A 106 6.53 16.33 14.46
N TRP A 107 7.03 15.68 13.41
CA TRP A 107 8.40 15.22 13.27
C TRP A 107 9.10 15.97 12.14
N LEU A 108 10.43 16.06 12.19
CA LEU A 108 11.19 16.50 11.02
C LEU A 108 11.48 15.32 10.11
N ALA A 109 11.17 15.49 8.83
CA ALA A 109 11.29 14.44 7.84
C ALA A 109 11.94 14.93 6.54
N VAL A 110 12.55 13.99 5.82
CA VAL A 110 12.81 14.12 4.39
C VAL A 110 11.52 13.78 3.65
N GLU A 111 11.04 14.70 2.82
CA GLU A 111 9.90 14.48 1.95
C GLU A 111 10.37 14.09 0.55
N LYS A 112 9.86 12.97 0.06
CA LYS A 112 10.04 12.50 -1.31
C LYS A 112 8.70 12.53 -2.02
N LEU A 113 8.68 13.16 -3.19
CA LEU A 113 7.51 13.30 -4.05
C LEU A 113 7.74 12.48 -5.32
N GLN A 114 6.76 11.69 -5.71
CA GLN A 114 6.71 11.03 -7.01
C GLN A 114 5.41 11.40 -7.68
N THR A 115 5.46 11.84 -8.93
CA THR A 115 4.27 12.14 -9.72
C THR A 115 4.19 11.25 -10.93
N LYS A 116 2.99 10.85 -11.34
CA LYS A 116 2.78 10.05 -12.55
C LYS A 116 1.51 10.52 -13.24
N ASP A 117 1.65 10.91 -14.49
CA ASP A 117 0.57 11.31 -15.38
C ASP A 117 0.55 10.35 -16.57
N PHE A 118 -0.42 9.46 -16.58
CA PHE A 118 -0.67 8.50 -17.65
C PHE A 118 -1.78 9.03 -18.56
N ASP A 119 -1.37 9.71 -19.63
CA ASP A 119 -2.27 10.23 -20.67
C ASP A 119 -2.72 9.13 -21.64
N GLU A 120 -1.95 8.05 -21.74
CA GLU A 120 -2.33 6.81 -22.41
C GLU A 120 -2.68 5.76 -21.35
N PHE A 121 -3.93 5.70 -20.90
CA PHE A 121 -4.40 4.69 -19.95
C PHE A 121 -5.57 3.88 -20.52
N SER A 122 -5.57 2.57 -20.35
CA SER A 122 -6.66 1.70 -20.82
C SER A 122 -6.86 0.48 -19.93
N VAL A 123 -8.13 0.17 -19.65
CA VAL A 123 -8.55 -1.03 -18.94
C VAL A 123 -9.31 -1.93 -19.90
N ILE A 124 -8.88 -3.18 -20.02
CA ILE A 124 -9.46 -4.19 -20.89
C ILE A 124 -9.97 -5.34 -20.04
N ARG A 125 -11.27 -5.63 -20.16
CA ARG A 125 -11.95 -6.68 -19.41
C ARG A 125 -12.34 -7.82 -20.32
N TYR A 126 -11.95 -9.04 -19.98
CA TYR A 126 -12.28 -10.24 -20.73
C TYR A 126 -13.28 -11.08 -19.95
N LYS A 127 -14.33 -11.55 -20.61
CA LYS A 127 -15.32 -12.47 -20.02
C LYS A 127 -14.90 -13.92 -20.23
N ASP A 128 -15.46 -14.81 -19.42
CA ASP A 128 -15.33 -16.25 -19.62
C ASP A 128 -15.81 -16.70 -21.00
N ASN A 129 -15.14 -17.69 -21.56
CA ASN A 129 -15.59 -18.33 -22.78
C ASN A 129 -16.74 -19.30 -22.46
N PRO A 130 -17.97 -19.05 -22.94
CA PRO A 130 -19.14 -19.88 -22.61
C PRO A 130 -19.04 -21.31 -23.15
N LEU A 131 -18.13 -21.56 -24.11
CA LEU A 131 -17.88 -22.90 -24.68
C LEU A 131 -16.73 -23.64 -23.98
N ASN A 132 -15.89 -22.93 -23.23
CA ASN A 132 -14.83 -23.51 -22.42
C ASN A 132 -14.50 -22.58 -21.23
N PRO A 133 -15.20 -22.74 -20.10
CA PRO A 133 -15.09 -21.85 -18.94
C PRO A 133 -13.68 -21.76 -18.31
N SER A 134 -12.74 -22.62 -18.70
CA SER A 134 -11.33 -22.52 -18.30
C SER A 134 -10.50 -21.55 -19.14
N LYS A 135 -11.14 -20.75 -20.01
CA LYS A 135 -10.46 -19.79 -20.88
C LYS A 135 -11.29 -18.51 -20.98
N CYS A 136 -10.60 -17.39 -21.08
CA CYS A 136 -11.25 -16.12 -21.42
C CYS A 136 -11.57 -16.04 -22.91
N LEU A 137 -12.53 -15.19 -23.27
CA LEU A 137 -12.71 -14.75 -24.65
C LEU A 137 -11.47 -14.03 -25.16
N THR A 138 -11.26 -14.04 -26.47
CA THR A 138 -10.15 -13.32 -27.11
C THR A 138 -10.42 -11.84 -27.30
N ASP A 139 -11.71 -11.45 -27.34
CA ASP A 139 -12.13 -10.08 -27.53
C ASP A 139 -12.49 -9.49 -26.16
N GLY A 140 -11.67 -8.55 -25.68
CA GLY A 140 -11.90 -7.82 -24.44
C GLY A 140 -12.68 -6.52 -24.66
N ALA A 141 -13.47 -6.12 -23.67
CA ALA A 141 -14.09 -4.80 -23.62
C ALA A 141 -13.05 -3.78 -23.12
N ARG A 142 -12.60 -2.89 -24.02
CA ARG A 142 -11.62 -1.84 -23.72
C ARG A 142 -12.31 -0.54 -23.37
N VAL A 143 -11.86 0.07 -22.28
CA VAL A 143 -12.16 1.45 -21.91
C VAL A 143 -10.85 2.22 -21.81
N SER A 144 -10.79 3.41 -22.39
CA SER A 144 -9.60 4.26 -22.39
C SER A 144 -9.87 5.57 -21.65
N GLY A 145 -8.81 6.17 -21.15
CA GLY A 145 -8.85 7.48 -20.52
C GLY A 145 -7.47 7.86 -19.97
N SER A 146 -7.43 8.42 -18.77
CA SER A 146 -6.19 8.91 -18.14
C SER A 146 -6.14 8.59 -16.65
N MET A 147 -4.93 8.49 -16.10
CA MET A 147 -4.71 8.27 -14.68
C MET A 147 -3.58 9.17 -14.17
N GLU A 148 -3.86 9.94 -13.12
CA GLU A 148 -2.83 10.61 -12.31
C GLU A 148 -2.64 9.78 -11.04
N PHE A 149 -1.38 9.54 -10.65
CA PHE A 149 -1.03 8.81 -9.44
C PHE A 149 0.24 9.40 -8.83
N ASP A 150 0.05 10.22 -7.81
CA ASP A 150 1.13 10.90 -7.10
C ASP A 150 1.31 10.28 -5.73
N THR A 151 2.56 10.07 -5.31
CA THR A 151 2.88 9.59 -3.97
C THR A 151 3.83 10.54 -3.26
N THR A 152 3.56 10.76 -1.98
CA THR A 152 4.44 11.49 -1.08
C THR A 152 4.82 10.59 0.08
N SER A 153 6.10 10.57 0.46
CA SER A 153 6.57 9.84 1.64
C SER A 153 7.41 10.73 2.52
N TRP A 154 7.27 10.54 3.83
CA TRP A 154 8.01 11.29 4.83
C TRP A 154 8.85 10.34 5.67
N THR A 155 10.17 10.43 5.52
CA THR A 155 11.15 9.66 6.31
C THR A 155 11.69 10.51 7.44
N GLU A 156 11.44 10.10 8.68
CA GLU A 156 11.91 10.80 9.89
C GLU A 156 13.44 10.81 9.96
N ILE A 157 14.03 11.95 10.31
CA ILE A 157 15.46 12.17 10.11
C ILE A 157 16.37 11.52 11.16
N ALA A 158 15.90 11.22 12.37
CA ALA A 158 16.75 10.65 13.43
C ALA A 158 16.83 9.12 13.32
N GLU A 159 15.67 8.47 13.26
CA GLU A 159 15.47 7.02 13.23
C GLU A 159 15.54 6.46 11.80
N ARG A 160 15.31 7.30 10.78
CA ARG A 160 15.31 6.94 9.34
C ARG A 160 14.16 6.05 8.92
N ASP A 161 13.06 6.14 9.66
CA ASP A 161 11.85 5.35 9.40
C ASP A 161 10.81 6.19 8.65
N VAL A 162 10.08 5.56 7.73
CA VAL A 162 8.94 6.19 7.05
C VAL A 162 7.81 6.32 8.06
N ILE A 163 7.45 7.56 8.41
CA ILE A 163 6.43 7.84 9.44
C ILE A 163 5.05 8.08 8.85
N SER A 164 4.99 8.44 7.58
CA SER A 164 3.74 8.60 6.84
C SER A 164 3.98 8.52 5.34
N SER A 165 2.91 8.24 4.61
CA SER A 165 2.85 8.34 3.16
C SER A 165 1.46 8.77 2.73
N GLN A 166 1.38 9.44 1.59
CA GLN A 166 0.16 9.89 0.92
C GLN A 166 0.19 9.45 -0.54
N ALA A 167 -0.97 9.11 -1.08
CA ALA A 167 -1.15 8.84 -2.49
C ALA A 167 -2.42 9.54 -2.96
N ASP A 168 -2.26 10.41 -3.92
CA ASP A 168 -3.34 11.15 -4.55
C ASP A 168 -3.54 10.54 -5.93
N TRP A 169 -4.76 10.13 -6.23
CA TRP A 169 -5.06 9.48 -7.49
C TRP A 169 -6.28 10.11 -8.15
N LYS A 170 -6.24 10.20 -9.47
CA LYS A 170 -7.37 10.60 -10.30
C LYS A 170 -7.47 9.66 -11.47
N LEU A 171 -8.66 9.14 -11.70
CA LEU A 171 -8.95 8.20 -12.76
C LEU A 171 -10.05 8.78 -13.63
N ASN A 172 -9.82 8.84 -14.94
CA ASN A 172 -10.83 9.14 -15.93
C ASN A 172 -10.96 7.93 -16.85
N LEU A 173 -12.14 7.32 -16.93
CA LEU A 173 -12.43 6.23 -17.86
C LEU A 173 -13.76 6.52 -18.56
N ASP A 174 -13.75 6.57 -19.90
CA ASP A 174 -14.94 6.87 -20.72
C ASP A 174 -15.70 8.16 -20.33
N GLY A 175 -15.01 9.12 -19.70
CA GLY A 175 -15.59 10.38 -19.24
C GLY A 175 -16.18 10.34 -17.83
N ASP A 176 -16.24 9.18 -17.18
CA ASP A 176 -16.46 9.07 -15.75
C ASP A 176 -15.17 9.41 -15.00
N TYR A 177 -15.31 10.14 -13.90
CA TYR A 177 -14.19 10.70 -13.15
C TYR A 177 -14.26 10.29 -11.69
N TRP A 178 -13.16 9.74 -11.20
CA TRP A 178 -12.95 9.37 -9.82
C TRP A 178 -11.66 10.02 -9.32
N GLU A 179 -11.66 10.44 -8.06
CA GLU A 179 -10.47 10.91 -7.38
C GLU A 179 -10.49 10.41 -5.95
N GLY A 180 -9.31 10.27 -5.37
CA GLY A 180 -9.18 9.86 -3.98
C GLY A 180 -7.81 10.18 -3.42
N ILE A 181 -7.77 10.18 -2.09
CA ILE A 181 -6.55 10.33 -1.32
C ILE A 181 -6.47 9.15 -0.37
N THR A 182 -5.38 8.42 -0.47
CA THR A 182 -5.02 7.40 0.52
C THR A 182 -3.92 7.99 1.39
N PHE A 183 -4.00 7.77 2.70
CA PHE A 183 -2.99 8.22 3.65
C PHE A 183 -2.67 7.07 4.61
N SER A 184 -1.39 6.79 4.82
CA SER A 184 -0.92 5.80 5.79
C SER A 184 0.05 6.44 6.76
N TYR A 185 -0.05 6.07 8.04
CA TYR A 185 0.91 6.44 9.06
C TYR A 185 1.74 5.21 9.48
N GLY A 186 3.03 5.21 9.15
CA GLY A 186 4.07 4.37 9.76
C GLY A 186 4.11 2.88 9.41
N VAL A 187 3.01 2.25 9.00
CA VAL A 187 3.01 0.80 8.71
C VAL A 187 2.62 0.55 7.25
N GLY A 188 3.53 -0.08 6.51
CA GLY A 188 3.37 -0.49 5.11
C GLY A 188 3.45 0.63 4.07
N GLY A 189 3.19 1.88 4.44
CA GLY A 189 2.94 2.92 3.43
C GLY A 189 1.73 2.58 2.56
N ILE A 190 1.40 3.41 1.57
CA ILE A 190 0.17 3.20 0.76
C ILE A 190 0.32 2.07 -0.25
N LEU A 191 1.55 1.75 -0.61
CA LEU A 191 1.88 0.58 -1.41
C LEU A 191 2.16 -0.64 -0.51
N GLY A 192 1.82 -0.56 0.78
CA GLY A 192 2.09 -1.61 1.77
C GLY A 192 1.53 -2.95 1.39
N VAL A 193 0.40 -3.01 0.70
CA VAL A 193 -0.14 -4.27 0.17
C VAL A 193 0.83 -4.93 -0.83
N LEU A 194 1.58 -4.15 -1.62
CA LEU A 194 2.61 -4.66 -2.52
C LEU A 194 3.89 -5.06 -1.75
N ASP A 195 4.27 -4.31 -0.72
CA ASP A 195 5.44 -4.64 0.11
C ASP A 195 5.16 -5.81 1.09
N ASP A 196 3.89 -6.07 1.43
CA ASP A 196 3.40 -7.23 2.18
C ASP A 196 3.51 -8.52 1.33
N LEU A 197 3.33 -8.41 0.01
CA LEU A 197 3.59 -9.52 -0.93
C LEU A 197 5.08 -9.84 -1.00
N ALA A 198 5.93 -8.81 -1.11
CA ALA A 198 7.38 -8.95 -1.13
C ALA A 198 8.06 -7.61 -0.80
N PRO A 199 9.00 -7.56 0.16
CA PRO A 199 9.67 -6.32 0.53
C PRO A 199 10.32 -5.60 -0.67
N GLY A 200 10.13 -4.28 -0.75
CA GLY A 200 10.77 -3.46 -1.78
C GLY A 200 10.12 -3.59 -3.15
N PHE A 201 8.84 -3.99 -3.23
CA PHE A 201 8.10 -3.98 -4.49
C PHE A 201 7.67 -2.57 -4.88
N ALA A 202 7.58 -1.63 -3.95
CA ALA A 202 7.33 -0.22 -4.28
C ALA A 202 8.34 0.38 -5.29
N MET A 203 9.56 -0.14 -5.35
CA MET A 203 10.60 0.32 -6.30
C MET A 203 10.33 -0.06 -7.76
N VAL A 204 9.36 -0.95 -8.04
CA VAL A 204 9.09 -1.43 -9.40
C VAL A 204 8.28 -0.44 -10.23
N ILE A 205 7.62 0.52 -9.57
CA ILE A 205 6.73 1.49 -10.22
C ILE A 205 7.35 2.88 -10.38
N SER A 206 8.61 3.07 -9.98
CA SER A 206 9.37 4.33 -10.09
C SER A 206 10.86 4.04 -10.35
N PRO A 207 11.66 5.01 -10.85
CA PRO A 207 13.09 4.81 -11.03
C PRO A 207 13.79 4.46 -9.71
N VAL A 208 14.58 3.38 -9.73
CA VAL A 208 15.26 2.86 -8.53
C VAL A 208 16.31 3.83 -8.00
N GLU A 209 16.26 4.11 -6.69
CA GLU A 209 17.31 4.84 -5.95
C GLU A 209 18.56 3.97 -5.79
N LEU A 210 19.65 4.38 -6.43
CA LEU A 210 20.86 3.55 -6.51
C LEU A 210 21.51 3.34 -5.14
N ARG A 211 21.57 4.40 -4.33
CA ARG A 211 22.20 4.33 -2.99
C ARG A 211 21.40 3.47 -2.01
N GLU A 212 20.09 3.39 -2.16
CA GLU A 212 19.22 2.53 -1.34
C GLU A 212 19.57 1.06 -1.59
N ILE A 213 19.63 0.65 -2.86
CA ILE A 213 19.87 -0.75 -3.23
C ILE A 213 21.34 -1.18 -3.14
N MET A 214 22.25 -0.31 -3.59
CA MET A 214 23.67 -0.68 -3.74
C MET A 214 24.53 -0.24 -2.56
N GLY A 215 24.01 0.64 -1.70
CA GLY A 215 24.76 1.21 -0.59
C GLY A 215 26.06 1.87 -1.06
N GLY A 216 27.12 1.71 -0.28
CA GLY A 216 28.46 2.24 -0.60
C GLY A 216 29.32 1.33 -1.48
N LYS A 217 28.73 0.35 -2.20
CA LYS A 217 29.51 -0.56 -3.05
C LYS A 217 29.96 0.12 -4.34
N LEU A 218 31.16 -0.26 -4.79
CA LEU A 218 31.71 0.16 -6.07
C LEU A 218 30.99 -0.59 -7.20
N ILE A 219 30.46 0.15 -8.17
CA ILE A 219 29.76 -0.36 -9.35
C ILE A 219 30.81 -0.66 -10.42
N GLU A 220 31.13 -1.95 -10.57
CA GLU A 220 32.01 -2.49 -11.59
C GLU A 220 31.56 -3.91 -11.97
N THR A 221 31.97 -4.40 -13.14
CA THR A 221 31.61 -5.75 -13.62
C THR A 221 31.84 -6.81 -12.55
N GLY A 222 30.78 -7.55 -12.22
CA GLY A 222 30.80 -8.64 -11.24
C GLY A 222 30.47 -8.21 -9.80
N ALA A 223 30.39 -6.91 -9.50
CA ALA A 223 29.88 -6.44 -8.22
C ALA A 223 28.43 -6.93 -8.01
N ASN A 224 28.12 -7.35 -6.78
CA ASN A 224 26.81 -7.88 -6.42
C ASN A 224 26.54 -7.67 -4.92
N ASP A 225 25.26 -7.67 -4.55
CA ASP A 225 24.78 -7.79 -3.18
C ASP A 225 23.32 -8.24 -3.14
N THR A 226 22.76 -8.31 -1.94
CA THR A 226 21.33 -8.43 -1.70
C THR A 226 20.84 -7.32 -0.80
N HIS A 227 19.73 -6.67 -1.16
CA HIS A 227 19.05 -5.67 -0.35
C HIS A 227 17.53 -5.78 -0.55
N LEU A 228 16.74 -5.70 0.53
CA LEU A 228 15.27 -5.82 0.49
C LEU A 228 14.77 -7.01 -0.34
N GLY A 229 15.36 -8.21 -0.17
CA GLY A 229 14.97 -9.39 -0.96
C GLY A 229 15.47 -9.42 -2.41
N TRP A 230 15.94 -8.30 -2.96
CA TRP A 230 16.49 -8.20 -4.31
C TRP A 230 17.99 -8.54 -4.35
N GLU A 231 18.35 -9.56 -5.13
CA GLU A 231 19.73 -9.89 -5.45
C GLU A 231 20.13 -9.13 -6.73
N TRP A 232 21.14 -8.26 -6.64
CA TRP A 232 21.60 -7.45 -7.76
C TRP A 232 23.02 -7.81 -8.18
N ARG A 233 23.31 -7.65 -9.48
CA ARG A 233 24.65 -7.85 -10.05
C ARG A 233 24.91 -6.93 -11.24
N VAL A 234 26.08 -6.30 -11.23
CA VAL A 234 26.62 -5.54 -12.36
C VAL A 234 27.13 -6.52 -13.42
N THR A 235 26.52 -6.48 -14.61
CA THR A 235 26.84 -7.41 -15.71
C THR A 235 27.96 -6.91 -16.62
N GLY A 236 28.18 -5.60 -16.64
CA GLY A 236 29.15 -4.94 -17.50
C GLY A 236 28.59 -3.60 -17.96
N THR A 237 29.13 -3.10 -19.07
CA THR A 237 28.63 -1.90 -19.74
C THR A 237 27.69 -2.27 -20.89
N ASP A 238 26.75 -1.39 -21.19
CA ASP A 238 25.76 -1.55 -22.27
C ASP A 238 25.43 -0.17 -22.85
N GLU A 239 25.10 -0.11 -24.14
CA GLU A 239 24.80 1.15 -24.84
C GLU A 239 23.29 1.44 -24.79
N VAL A 240 22.93 2.64 -24.36
CA VAL A 240 21.55 3.17 -24.44
C VAL A 240 21.58 4.40 -25.33
N GLY A 241 21.09 4.25 -26.56
CA GLY A 241 21.28 5.28 -27.59
C GLY A 241 22.74 5.33 -28.04
N ASP A 242 23.38 6.49 -27.88
CA ASP A 242 24.80 6.72 -28.24
C ASP A 242 25.70 6.83 -26.99
N GLU A 243 25.18 6.55 -25.80
CA GLU A 243 25.88 6.66 -24.52
C GLU A 243 26.05 5.29 -23.85
N GLU A 244 27.20 5.09 -23.21
CA GLU A 244 27.54 3.86 -22.50
C GLU A 244 27.11 3.99 -21.04
N PHE A 245 26.46 2.96 -20.48
CA PHE A 245 26.07 2.90 -19.07
C PHE A 245 26.50 1.60 -18.40
N TRP A 246 26.56 1.58 -17.08
CA TRP A 246 26.69 0.33 -16.32
C TRP A 246 25.34 -0.39 -16.27
N LYS A 247 25.30 -1.66 -16.68
CA LYS A 247 24.09 -2.48 -16.66
C LYS A 247 24.03 -3.35 -15.43
N VAL A 248 22.96 -3.21 -14.66
CA VAL A 248 22.68 -3.99 -13.47
C VAL A 248 21.42 -4.81 -13.68
N ILE A 249 21.46 -6.07 -13.28
CA ILE A 249 20.28 -6.95 -13.26
C ILE A 249 19.97 -7.30 -11.83
N MET A 250 18.70 -7.25 -11.47
CA MET A 250 18.17 -7.59 -10.16
C MET A 250 17.08 -8.66 -10.29
N GLU A 251 17.01 -9.56 -9.32
CA GLU A 251 15.95 -10.57 -9.23
C GLU A 251 15.51 -10.74 -7.77
N HIS A 252 14.20 -10.81 -7.53
CA HIS A 252 13.66 -10.99 -6.19
C HIS A 252 13.82 -12.45 -5.74
N ARG A 253 14.55 -12.64 -4.63
CA ARG A 253 14.96 -13.96 -4.17
C ARG A 253 13.79 -14.82 -3.71
N GLU A 254 12.84 -14.26 -2.96
CA GLU A 254 11.75 -15.07 -2.39
C GLU A 254 10.79 -15.58 -3.46
N ILE A 255 10.49 -14.76 -4.47
CA ILE A 255 9.64 -15.17 -5.60
C ILE A 255 10.30 -16.31 -6.37
N ARG A 256 11.60 -16.18 -6.65
CA ARG A 256 12.39 -17.24 -7.31
C ARG A 256 12.49 -18.50 -6.45
N ASP A 257 12.97 -18.36 -5.22
CA ASP A 257 13.32 -19.50 -4.34
C ASP A 257 12.06 -20.26 -3.87
N ASN A 258 10.91 -19.58 -3.74
CA ASN A 258 9.62 -20.18 -3.42
C ASN A 258 8.81 -20.59 -4.66
N CYS A 259 9.37 -20.47 -5.87
CA CYS A 259 8.73 -20.90 -7.11
C CYS A 259 7.40 -20.20 -7.43
N LEU A 260 7.26 -18.95 -7.01
CA LEU A 260 6.07 -18.14 -7.21
C LEU A 260 6.07 -17.44 -8.57
N GLY A 261 7.12 -17.60 -9.38
CA GLY A 261 7.29 -16.97 -10.69
C GLY A 261 8.65 -16.29 -10.84
N PHE A 262 8.69 -15.05 -11.34
CA PHE A 262 9.89 -14.21 -11.37
C PHE A 262 9.56 -12.73 -11.18
N ALA A 263 10.49 -12.00 -10.56
CA ALA A 263 10.44 -10.54 -10.53
C ALA A 263 11.84 -10.02 -10.82
N ARG A 264 11.99 -9.27 -11.91
CA ARG A 264 13.27 -8.87 -12.46
C ARG A 264 13.27 -7.39 -12.81
N ILE A 265 14.40 -6.74 -12.53
CA ILE A 265 14.67 -5.37 -12.94
C ILE A 265 16.00 -5.37 -13.69
N ALA A 266 16.01 -4.85 -14.90
CA ALA A 266 17.24 -4.50 -15.60
C ALA A 266 17.35 -2.97 -15.62
N MET A 267 18.43 -2.43 -15.10
CA MET A 267 18.64 -0.99 -15.01
C MET A 267 20.00 -0.58 -15.55
N TRP A 268 20.06 0.64 -16.06
CA TRP A 268 21.27 1.30 -16.57
C TRP A 268 21.56 2.52 -15.70
N VAL A 269 22.80 2.60 -15.24
CA VAL A 269 23.19 3.53 -14.18
C VAL A 269 24.46 4.31 -14.56
N SER A 270 24.53 5.56 -14.09
CA SER A 270 25.65 6.47 -14.30
C SER A 270 26.03 7.17 -12.99
N GLU A 271 27.24 7.73 -12.92
CA GLU A 271 27.72 8.47 -11.74
C GLU A 271 26.96 9.78 -11.51
N ASP A 272 26.44 10.37 -12.58
CA ASP A 272 25.79 11.69 -12.53
C ASP A 272 24.38 11.64 -11.94
N SER A 273 23.76 10.46 -11.89
CA SER A 273 22.38 10.25 -11.43
C SER A 273 22.32 9.40 -10.15
N PRO A 274 21.58 9.83 -9.11
CA PRO A 274 21.32 8.99 -7.93
C PRO A 274 20.19 7.97 -8.17
N TRP A 275 19.52 8.02 -9.34
CA TRP A 275 18.50 7.07 -9.77
C TRP A 275 18.94 6.29 -11.03
N ALA A 276 18.23 5.21 -11.37
CA ALA A 276 18.40 4.53 -12.64
C ALA A 276 18.00 5.44 -13.83
N VAL A 277 18.90 5.56 -14.82
CA VAL A 277 18.69 6.38 -16.04
C VAL A 277 17.76 5.67 -17.03
N LYS A 278 17.78 4.34 -17.01
CA LYS A 278 16.81 3.48 -17.70
C LYS A 278 16.50 2.29 -16.82
N GLN A 279 15.25 1.85 -16.85
CA GLN A 279 14.79 0.69 -16.09
C GLN A 279 13.76 -0.09 -16.88
N ASN A 280 13.94 -1.41 -16.94
CA ASN A 280 12.97 -2.36 -17.47
C ASN A 280 12.57 -3.31 -16.35
N VAL A 281 11.28 -3.38 -16.09
CA VAL A 281 10.70 -4.23 -15.04
C VAL A 281 9.87 -5.32 -15.69
N GLU A 282 10.04 -6.55 -15.23
CA GLU A 282 9.24 -7.71 -15.63
C GLU A 282 8.94 -8.57 -14.40
N ILE A 283 7.66 -8.75 -14.10
CA ILE A 283 7.15 -9.51 -12.97
C ILE A 283 6.07 -10.47 -13.47
N GLU A 284 6.14 -11.71 -13.00
CA GLU A 284 5.14 -12.75 -13.18
C GLU A 284 5.02 -13.50 -11.85
N ILE A 285 3.83 -13.50 -11.27
CA ILE A 285 3.50 -14.24 -10.04
C ILE A 285 2.35 -15.19 -10.35
N SER A 286 2.51 -16.47 -10.04
CA SER A 286 1.49 -17.50 -10.30
C SER A 286 1.51 -18.62 -9.26
N ASP A 287 0.35 -19.24 -9.05
CA ASP A 287 0.14 -20.40 -8.18
C ASP A 287 0.82 -21.68 -8.71
N SER A 288 0.73 -21.87 -10.02
CA SER A 288 1.38 -22.93 -10.77
C SER A 288 2.76 -22.42 -11.16
N GLY A 289 3.83 -22.89 -10.50
CA GLY A 289 5.23 -22.44 -10.68
C GLY A 289 5.80 -22.64 -12.11
N SER A 290 5.16 -22.03 -13.10
CA SER A 290 5.05 -22.55 -14.47
C SER A 290 6.16 -22.09 -15.41
N SER A 291 7.23 -21.49 -14.89
CA SER A 291 8.37 -21.05 -15.70
C SER A 291 9.74 -21.55 -15.24
N GLN A 292 9.86 -22.25 -14.10
CA GLN A 292 11.17 -22.67 -13.56
C GLN A 292 11.36 -24.19 -13.44
N SER A 293 12.27 -24.74 -14.26
CA SER A 293 12.61 -26.17 -14.33
C SER A 293 13.23 -26.81 -13.07
N SER A 294 13.47 -26.03 -12.00
CA SER A 294 14.17 -26.44 -10.78
C SER A 294 13.28 -26.56 -9.53
N CYS A 295 11.97 -26.33 -9.66
CA CYS A 295 11.06 -26.35 -8.52
C CYS A 295 10.78 -27.77 -8.02
N SER A 296 10.80 -27.94 -6.70
CA SER A 296 10.52 -29.23 -6.05
C SER A 296 9.03 -29.32 -5.68
N THR A 297 8.48 -30.54 -5.60
CA THR A 297 7.06 -30.77 -5.27
C THR A 297 6.64 -30.27 -3.88
N TRP A 298 7.59 -30.00 -2.98
CA TRP A 298 7.30 -29.46 -1.63
C TRP A 298 7.13 -27.94 -1.61
N THR A 299 7.80 -27.22 -2.51
CA THR A 299 7.70 -25.75 -2.64
C THR A 299 6.39 -25.33 -3.32
N GLU A 300 5.86 -26.16 -4.23
CA GLU A 300 4.56 -25.94 -4.88
C GLU A 300 3.38 -25.92 -3.87
N GLN A 301 3.42 -26.76 -2.83
CA GLN A 301 2.36 -26.84 -1.81
C GLN A 301 2.29 -25.61 -0.87
N LEU A 302 3.35 -24.80 -0.81
CA LEU A 302 3.35 -23.56 -0.02
C LEU A 302 2.77 -22.39 -0.80
N ALA A 303 2.91 -22.38 -2.13
CA ALA A 303 2.30 -21.38 -3.01
C ALA A 303 0.77 -21.45 -2.92
N ASP A 304 0.20 -22.67 -3.00
CA ASP A 304 -1.25 -22.94 -2.89
C ASP A 304 -1.87 -22.48 -1.55
N LEU A 305 -1.06 -22.30 -0.49
CA LEU A 305 -1.54 -21.89 0.84
C LEU A 305 -1.53 -20.37 1.03
N VAL A 306 -0.78 -19.63 0.22
CA VAL A 306 -0.48 -18.21 0.43
C VAL A 306 -0.96 -17.32 -0.72
N LEU A 307 -0.99 -17.84 -1.96
CA LEU A 307 -1.40 -17.09 -3.13
C LEU A 307 -2.81 -17.47 -3.60
N PRO A 308 -3.59 -16.51 -4.12
CA PRO A 308 -4.85 -16.82 -4.80
C PRO A 308 -4.59 -17.63 -6.08
N GLU A 309 -5.57 -18.43 -6.49
CA GLU A 309 -5.50 -19.15 -7.77
C GLU A 309 -5.44 -18.15 -8.94
N GLY A 310 -4.55 -18.38 -9.91
CA GLY A 310 -4.37 -17.53 -11.09
C GLY A 310 -2.97 -16.93 -11.25
N GLU A 311 -2.89 -15.84 -12.02
CA GLU A 311 -1.63 -15.22 -12.44
C GLU A 311 -1.73 -13.69 -12.47
N LEU A 312 -0.66 -13.04 -11.98
CA LEU A 312 -0.40 -11.60 -12.06
C LEU A 312 0.87 -11.36 -12.87
N LYS A 313 0.78 -10.57 -13.94
CA LYS A 313 1.92 -10.09 -14.73
C LYS A 313 2.02 -8.58 -14.67
N PHE A 314 3.23 -8.06 -14.60
CA PHE A 314 3.50 -6.62 -14.66
C PHE A 314 4.78 -6.36 -15.46
N SER A 315 4.72 -5.43 -16.42
CA SER A 315 5.89 -5.00 -17.17
C SER A 315 5.84 -3.50 -17.42
N VAL A 316 6.98 -2.83 -17.31
CA VAL A 316 7.09 -1.40 -17.60
C VAL A 316 8.51 -1.02 -17.98
N GLU A 317 8.65 -0.05 -18.87
CA GLU A 317 9.93 0.59 -19.20
C GLU A 317 9.92 2.06 -18.77
N MET A 318 11.00 2.49 -18.12
CA MET A 318 11.20 3.87 -17.68
C MET A 318 12.51 4.42 -18.21
N TYR A 319 12.50 5.69 -18.59
CA TYR A 319 13.65 6.38 -19.16
C TYR A 319 13.76 7.79 -18.59
N GLU A 320 14.95 8.16 -18.10
CA GLU A 320 15.26 9.52 -17.70
C GLU A 320 15.09 10.49 -18.88
N ASN A 321 14.37 11.57 -18.64
CA ASN A 321 14.24 12.70 -19.55
C ASN A 321 15.19 13.83 -19.13
N SER A 322 15.25 14.13 -17.84
CA SER A 322 16.10 15.18 -17.28
C SER A 322 16.40 14.93 -15.81
N ILE A 323 17.51 15.48 -15.34
CA ILE A 323 17.91 15.45 -13.94
C ILE A 323 18.39 16.83 -13.46
N VAL A 324 17.95 17.19 -12.26
CA VAL A 324 18.41 18.33 -11.49
C VAL A 324 19.03 17.81 -10.20
N ARG A 325 20.24 18.27 -9.89
CA ARG A 325 20.94 17.91 -8.65
C ARG A 325 20.79 19.03 -7.62
N GLY A 326 20.45 18.66 -6.40
CA GLY A 326 20.46 19.51 -5.23
C GLY A 326 21.88 19.77 -4.70
N ASP A 327 22.00 20.75 -3.82
CA ASP A 327 23.30 21.19 -3.28
C ASP A 327 23.65 20.57 -1.92
N LYS A 328 22.64 20.11 -1.16
CA LYS A 328 22.80 19.71 0.24
C LYS A 328 22.37 18.25 0.45
N LEU A 329 23.27 17.43 0.98
CA LEU A 329 22.97 16.06 1.39
C LEU A 329 21.83 15.98 2.42
N LEU A 330 21.06 14.90 2.36
CA LEU A 330 20.02 14.61 3.34
C LEU A 330 20.60 14.55 4.75
N THR A 331 19.85 15.06 5.74
CA THR A 331 20.30 15.07 7.15
C THR A 331 19.92 13.79 7.91
N LEU A 332 19.81 12.64 7.23
CA LEU A 332 19.39 11.37 7.82
C LEU A 332 20.38 10.86 8.90
N GLY A 333 19.85 10.34 10.00
CA GLY A 333 20.57 9.92 11.21
C GLY A 333 20.96 11.07 12.15
N ARG A 334 20.27 12.22 12.10
CA ARG A 334 20.60 13.39 12.92
C ARG A 334 19.48 13.72 13.91
N SER A 335 19.84 13.89 15.18
CA SER A 335 18.94 14.42 16.21
C SER A 335 18.71 15.93 16.07
N TYR A 336 17.55 16.39 16.53
CA TYR A 336 17.09 17.78 16.46
C TYR A 336 16.35 18.16 17.75
N ASP A 337 16.22 19.47 18.02
CA ASP A 337 15.78 19.99 19.31
C ASP A 337 14.25 19.84 19.50
N SER A 338 13.48 19.92 18.40
CA SER A 338 12.03 19.82 18.39
C SER A 338 11.50 18.38 18.34
N MET A 339 12.38 17.37 18.47
CA MET A 339 11.99 15.95 18.40
C MET A 339 10.94 15.64 19.47
N PRO A 340 9.72 15.20 19.08
CA PRO A 340 8.68 14.91 20.04
C PRO A 340 9.04 13.66 20.85
N ASN A 341 8.43 13.50 22.03
CA ASN A 341 8.53 12.25 22.77
C ASN A 341 7.78 11.15 21.98
N PRO A 342 8.43 10.05 21.56
CA PRO A 342 7.79 9.00 20.76
C PRO A 342 6.53 8.42 21.41
N GLY A 343 6.46 8.43 22.75
CA GLY A 343 5.33 7.93 23.53
C GLY A 343 4.28 8.98 23.93
N ALA A 344 4.35 10.22 23.45
CA ALA A 344 3.53 11.34 23.96
C ALA A 344 2.02 11.11 23.82
N TYR A 345 1.60 10.38 22.78
CA TYR A 345 0.21 10.18 22.39
C TYR A 345 -0.12 8.70 22.16
N VAL A 346 0.76 7.79 22.60
CA VAL A 346 0.49 6.36 22.56
C VAL A 346 -0.54 6.05 23.66
N PRO A 347 -1.65 5.37 23.34
CA PRO A 347 -2.62 4.94 24.34
C PRO A 347 -1.95 4.14 25.46
N LYS A 348 -2.26 4.50 26.71
CA LYS A 348 -1.73 3.81 27.89
C LYS A 348 -2.57 2.58 28.20
N ALA A 349 -1.99 1.65 28.94
CA ALA A 349 -2.65 0.40 29.31
C ALA A 349 -3.96 0.61 30.11
N ASP A 350 -4.13 1.73 30.81
CA ASP A 350 -5.37 2.08 31.52
C ASP A 350 -6.44 2.73 30.63
N GLU A 351 -6.10 3.12 29.40
CA GLU A 351 -7.01 3.62 28.37
C GLU A 351 -7.51 2.49 27.46
N LEU A 352 -6.80 1.36 27.41
CA LEU A 352 -7.18 0.20 26.61
C LEU A 352 -8.25 -0.65 27.30
N SER A 353 -9.26 -1.07 26.54
CA SER A 353 -10.28 -2.01 26.96
C SER A 353 -9.84 -3.45 26.70
N ASP A 354 -9.67 -4.23 27.76
CA ASP A 354 -9.49 -5.69 27.69
C ASP A 354 -10.86 -6.40 27.58
N TRP A 355 -11.51 -6.18 26.44
CA TRP A 355 -12.85 -6.68 26.16
C TRP A 355 -12.84 -8.15 25.76
N GLY A 356 -11.76 -8.60 25.10
CA GLY A 356 -11.64 -9.93 24.53
C GLY A 356 -12.03 -11.04 25.52
N THR A 357 -11.50 -10.98 26.73
CA THR A 357 -11.69 -12.04 27.74
C THR A 357 -13.15 -12.22 28.19
N ASN A 358 -13.92 -11.16 28.34
CA ASN A 358 -15.21 -11.21 29.07
C ASN A 358 -16.39 -10.59 28.31
N ASP A 359 -16.15 -9.72 27.34
CA ASP A 359 -17.19 -8.97 26.64
C ASP A 359 -17.46 -9.53 25.24
N LEU A 360 -18.64 -9.23 24.69
CA LEU A 360 -19.08 -9.76 23.41
C LEU A 360 -18.52 -8.99 22.21
N HIS A 361 -18.06 -7.76 22.42
CA HIS A 361 -17.61 -6.86 21.37
C HIS A 361 -16.69 -5.78 21.93
N LEU A 362 -15.94 -5.10 21.06
CA LEU A 362 -15.22 -3.89 21.42
C LEU A 362 -16.24 -2.83 21.86
N PRO A 363 -16.07 -2.16 23.02
CA PRO A 363 -16.98 -1.10 23.42
C PRO A 363 -17.00 0.02 22.39
N ASP A 364 -18.19 0.51 22.07
CA ASP A 364 -18.40 1.63 21.18
C ASP A 364 -18.39 2.93 22.02
N ASN A 365 -19.34 3.09 22.93
CA ASN A 365 -19.49 4.27 23.81
C ASN A 365 -19.56 5.63 23.08
N SER A 366 -19.78 5.64 21.76
CA SER A 366 -19.80 6.87 20.97
C SER A 366 -20.89 7.82 21.44
N SER A 367 -20.57 9.12 21.40
CA SER A 367 -21.54 10.21 21.52
C SER A 367 -21.88 10.87 20.18
N LEU A 368 -21.16 10.50 19.10
CA LEU A 368 -21.41 10.96 17.73
C LEU A 368 -22.43 10.07 17.03
N ARG A 369 -22.42 8.75 17.32
CA ARG A 369 -23.46 7.82 16.84
C ARG A 369 -24.63 7.74 17.82
N GLU A 370 -25.83 8.03 17.33
CA GLU A 370 -27.06 7.89 18.12
C GLU A 370 -27.35 6.43 18.50
N HIS A 371 -27.21 5.51 17.55
CA HIS A 371 -27.47 4.07 17.74
C HIS A 371 -26.16 3.28 17.70
N THR A 372 -25.46 3.29 18.83
CA THR A 372 -24.17 2.59 19.03
C THR A 372 -24.25 1.08 18.85
N LEU A 373 -23.09 0.42 18.77
CA LEU A 373 -22.98 -1.03 18.71
C LEU A 373 -23.69 -1.73 19.88
N GLU A 374 -23.64 -1.18 21.09
CA GLU A 374 -24.33 -1.76 22.26
C GLU A 374 -25.84 -1.91 22.01
N HIS A 375 -26.46 -0.94 21.33
CA HIS A 375 -27.88 -1.05 20.99
C HIS A 375 -28.18 -2.22 20.05
N ALA A 376 -27.29 -2.47 19.08
CA ALA A 376 -27.40 -3.60 18.17
C ALA A 376 -27.21 -4.93 18.91
N ILE A 377 -26.23 -5.01 19.80
CA ILE A 377 -25.95 -6.22 20.61
C ILE A 377 -27.09 -6.50 21.59
N ASP A 378 -27.66 -5.46 22.21
CA ASP A 378 -28.82 -5.59 23.07
C ASP A 378 -30.04 -6.17 22.34
N CYS A 379 -30.20 -5.94 21.03
CA CYS A 379 -31.25 -6.58 20.24
C CYS A 379 -31.10 -8.11 20.21
N PHE A 380 -29.87 -8.64 20.20
CA PHE A 380 -29.61 -10.09 20.28
C PHE A 380 -29.78 -10.62 21.70
N THR A 381 -29.14 -9.99 22.69
CA THR A 381 -29.15 -10.46 24.08
C THR A 381 -30.55 -10.40 24.72
N ASN A 382 -31.42 -9.49 24.26
CA ASN A 382 -32.84 -9.40 24.66
C ASN A 382 -33.80 -10.17 23.74
N ASN A 383 -33.27 -10.96 22.79
CA ASN A 383 -34.04 -11.84 21.90
C ASN A 383 -35.11 -11.09 21.06
N HIS A 384 -34.72 -9.95 20.50
CA HIS A 384 -35.55 -9.14 19.60
C HIS A 384 -35.24 -9.38 18.12
N VAL A 385 -34.23 -10.19 17.81
CA VAL A 385 -33.86 -10.61 16.43
C VAL A 385 -34.16 -12.10 16.24
N SER A 386 -35.45 -12.47 16.22
CA SER A 386 -35.89 -13.87 16.27
C SER A 386 -35.45 -14.74 15.08
N ASN A 387 -35.02 -14.12 13.99
CA ASN A 387 -34.58 -14.82 12.78
C ASN A 387 -33.08 -15.15 12.81
N ALA A 388 -32.30 -14.53 13.71
CA ALA A 388 -30.88 -14.75 13.87
C ALA A 388 -30.60 -15.63 15.11
N THR A 389 -31.23 -16.79 15.16
CA THR A 389 -31.17 -17.69 16.33
C THR A 389 -29.77 -18.23 16.59
N GLU A 390 -28.98 -18.46 15.53
CA GLU A 390 -27.62 -18.98 15.65
C GLU A 390 -26.68 -17.94 16.25
N ALA A 391 -26.71 -16.71 15.74
CA ALA A 391 -25.99 -15.58 16.32
C ALA A 391 -26.37 -15.36 17.79
N THR A 392 -27.67 -15.37 18.10
CA THR A 392 -28.17 -15.23 19.48
C THR A 392 -27.66 -16.36 20.36
N SER A 393 -27.62 -17.60 19.86
CA SER A 393 -27.09 -18.73 20.61
C SER A 393 -25.59 -18.62 20.82
N ALA A 394 -24.85 -18.22 19.79
CA ALA A 394 -23.40 -18.06 19.83
C ALA A 394 -22.98 -17.01 20.86
N LEU A 395 -23.58 -15.82 20.83
CA LEU A 395 -23.29 -14.75 21.78
C LEU A 395 -23.69 -15.10 23.23
N ASN A 396 -24.60 -16.05 23.43
CA ASN A 396 -24.94 -16.56 24.76
C ASN A 396 -24.06 -17.73 25.22
N ASP A 397 -23.26 -18.32 24.32
CA ASP A 397 -22.45 -19.53 24.56
C ASP A 397 -20.99 -19.30 24.13
N ASP A 398 -20.37 -18.33 24.80
CA ASP A 398 -18.94 -17.94 24.69
C ASP A 398 -18.51 -17.31 23.36
N GLY A 399 -19.43 -17.05 22.44
CA GLY A 399 -19.15 -16.35 21.21
C GLY A 399 -18.94 -14.84 21.38
N TYR A 400 -18.33 -14.22 20.37
CA TYR A 400 -18.10 -12.78 20.30
C TYR A 400 -18.24 -12.26 18.86
N ILE A 401 -18.39 -10.95 18.75
CA ILE A 401 -18.36 -10.21 17.49
C ILE A 401 -16.91 -9.91 17.13
N TRP A 402 -16.42 -10.51 16.06
CA TRP A 402 -15.06 -10.31 15.57
C TRP A 402 -14.99 -9.21 14.52
N ARG A 403 -16.12 -8.87 13.87
CA ARG A 403 -16.24 -7.73 12.98
C ARG A 403 -17.58 -7.05 13.17
N ALA A 404 -17.57 -5.74 13.28
CA ALA A 404 -18.77 -4.91 13.27
C ALA A 404 -18.53 -3.74 12.34
N ILE A 405 -19.48 -3.42 11.48
CA ILE A 405 -19.45 -2.19 10.67
C ILE A 405 -20.86 -1.59 10.61
N ASN A 406 -20.97 -0.29 10.80
CA ASN A 406 -22.24 0.40 10.60
C ASN A 406 -22.44 0.75 9.11
N GLY A 407 -23.67 1.08 8.75
CA GLY A 407 -24.00 1.54 7.41
C GLY A 407 -25.31 2.32 7.37
N GLU A 408 -25.66 2.74 6.16
CA GLU A 408 -26.92 3.40 5.90
C GLU A 408 -28.09 2.41 5.98
N SER A 409 -29.21 2.86 6.54
CA SER A 409 -30.48 2.13 6.50
C SER A 409 -31.44 2.79 5.52
N ASN A 410 -32.35 1.99 4.94
CA ASN A 410 -33.50 2.50 4.20
C ASN A 410 -34.44 3.36 5.08
N ASP A 411 -34.35 3.26 6.40
CA ASP A 411 -35.01 4.16 7.33
C ASP A 411 -34.00 5.20 7.86
N PRO A 412 -34.19 6.50 7.59
CA PRO A 412 -33.24 7.55 8.01
C PRO A 412 -33.19 7.75 9.53
N SER A 413 -34.09 7.13 10.30
CA SER A 413 -34.05 7.13 11.77
C SER A 413 -33.33 5.92 12.35
N ALA A 414 -32.82 5.02 11.51
CA ALA A 414 -32.12 3.81 11.92
C ALA A 414 -30.65 3.84 11.52
N THR A 415 -29.83 3.16 12.31
CA THR A 415 -28.47 2.79 11.94
C THR A 415 -28.45 1.31 11.61
N ARG A 416 -27.89 0.97 10.44
CA ARG A 416 -27.67 -0.40 10.05
C ARG A 416 -26.37 -0.90 10.67
N TRP A 417 -26.38 -2.11 11.19
CA TRP A 417 -25.20 -2.80 11.68
C TRP A 417 -25.05 -4.13 10.94
N ASN A 418 -23.86 -4.38 10.41
CA ASN A 418 -23.44 -5.68 9.90
C ASN A 418 -22.43 -6.27 10.90
N LEU A 419 -22.84 -7.34 11.56
CA LEU A 419 -22.14 -7.95 12.68
C LEU A 419 -21.74 -9.38 12.35
N SER A 420 -20.44 -9.65 12.31
CA SER A 420 -19.90 -10.99 12.14
C SER A 420 -19.50 -11.57 13.49
N TRP A 421 -19.97 -12.78 13.77
CA TRP A 421 -19.81 -13.48 15.04
C TRP A 421 -19.09 -14.82 14.85
N VAL A 422 -18.45 -15.28 15.91
CA VAL A 422 -17.79 -16.60 16.00
C VAL A 422 -18.00 -17.18 17.40
N ASN A 423 -18.07 -18.50 17.55
CA ASN A 423 -18.05 -19.15 18.86
C ASN A 423 -17.11 -20.37 18.93
N GLY A 424 -16.99 -20.98 20.12
CA GLY A 424 -16.04 -22.08 20.38
C GLY A 424 -16.40 -23.43 19.76
N VAL A 425 -17.61 -23.55 19.19
CA VAL A 425 -17.96 -24.57 18.21
C VAL A 425 -17.66 -23.93 16.85
N PRO A 426 -17.07 -24.59 15.84
CA PRO A 426 -16.60 -23.94 14.60
C PRO A 426 -17.75 -23.46 13.70
N ASN A 427 -18.61 -22.61 14.25
CA ASN A 427 -19.71 -21.94 13.62
C ASN A 427 -19.38 -20.44 13.67
N SER A 428 -19.58 -19.79 12.55
CA SER A 428 -19.47 -18.36 12.45
C SER A 428 -20.43 -17.90 11.39
N GLY A 429 -20.89 -16.68 11.52
CA GLY A 429 -21.79 -16.09 10.55
C GLY A 429 -21.78 -14.59 10.65
N TRP A 430 -22.68 -13.98 9.92
CA TRP A 430 -22.93 -12.55 9.97
C TRP A 430 -24.43 -12.30 10.03
N VAL A 431 -24.80 -11.17 10.61
CA VAL A 431 -26.19 -10.72 10.71
C VAL A 431 -26.23 -9.23 10.42
N GLU A 432 -27.20 -8.83 9.62
CA GLU A 432 -27.53 -7.44 9.35
C GLU A 432 -28.84 -7.04 10.04
N LEU A 433 -28.82 -5.93 10.77
CA LEU A 433 -29.99 -5.40 11.47
C LEU A 433 -30.02 -3.86 11.46
N ASP A 434 -31.23 -3.30 11.44
CA ASP A 434 -31.48 -1.87 11.62
C ASP A 434 -31.90 -1.59 13.06
N VAL A 435 -31.27 -0.59 13.68
CA VAL A 435 -31.47 -0.20 15.08
C VAL A 435 -31.93 1.25 15.17
N LYS A 436 -32.99 1.52 15.94
CA LYS A 436 -33.59 2.86 16.12
C LYS A 436 -33.54 3.41 17.55
N GLY A 437 -32.84 2.72 18.43
CA GLY A 437 -32.69 3.05 19.84
C GLY A 437 -32.67 1.81 20.73
N GLY A 438 -33.01 1.98 22.02
CA GLY A 438 -32.98 0.91 23.02
C GLY A 438 -33.72 -0.37 22.59
N ALA A 439 -33.16 -1.53 22.95
CA ALA A 439 -33.62 -2.83 22.48
C ALA A 439 -35.11 -3.07 22.77
N SER A 440 -35.87 -3.29 21.69
CA SER A 440 -37.28 -3.64 21.72
C SER A 440 -37.71 -4.23 20.37
N PRO A 441 -38.85 -4.94 20.28
CA PRO A 441 -39.33 -5.48 19.00
C PRO A 441 -39.61 -4.41 17.93
N THR A 442 -39.77 -3.14 18.32
CA THR A 442 -40.00 -2.03 17.39
C THR A 442 -38.72 -1.33 16.95
N ASN A 443 -37.66 -1.41 17.77
CA ASN A 443 -36.40 -0.72 17.52
C ASN A 443 -35.35 -1.62 16.89
N CYS A 444 -35.54 -2.95 16.95
CA CYS A 444 -34.66 -3.96 16.37
C CYS A 444 -35.33 -4.58 15.14
N THR A 445 -34.84 -4.25 13.95
CA THR A 445 -35.37 -4.80 12.69
C THR A 445 -34.33 -5.71 12.05
N TYR A 446 -34.61 -7.01 11.99
CA TYR A 446 -33.79 -7.96 11.25
C TYR A 446 -33.81 -7.63 9.75
N ILE A 447 -32.64 -7.68 9.09
CA ILE A 447 -32.49 -7.50 7.64
C ILE A 447 -32.09 -8.82 6.98
N ASP A 448 -30.90 -9.34 7.28
CA ASP A 448 -30.39 -10.57 6.69
C ASP A 448 -29.37 -11.32 7.57
N HIS A 449 -29.00 -12.53 7.20
CA HIS A 449 -27.89 -13.29 7.81
C HIS A 449 -27.26 -14.27 6.81
N GLY A 450 -26.06 -14.72 7.14
CA GLY A 450 -25.39 -15.81 6.44
C GLY A 450 -24.29 -16.45 7.27
N ASP A 451 -23.72 -17.51 6.73
CA ASP A 451 -22.53 -18.18 7.28
C ASP A 451 -21.27 -17.49 6.73
N ASN A 452 -20.18 -17.46 7.50
CA ASN A 452 -18.87 -17.13 6.92
C ASN A 452 -18.24 -18.38 6.29
N ASP A 453 -17.35 -18.19 5.33
CA ASP A 453 -16.45 -19.27 4.92
C ASP A 453 -15.54 -19.70 6.09
N GLN A 454 -14.96 -20.90 6.02
CA GLN A 454 -14.30 -21.57 7.15
C GLN A 454 -12.95 -20.93 7.59
N THR A 455 -12.76 -19.63 7.35
CA THR A 455 -11.49 -18.91 7.52
C THR A 455 -11.30 -18.32 8.91
N VAL A 456 -12.37 -18.04 9.66
CA VAL A 456 -12.30 -17.38 10.99
C VAL A 456 -12.20 -18.41 12.12
N GLN A 457 -11.18 -18.28 12.97
CA GLN A 457 -10.97 -19.13 14.14
C GLN A 457 -11.40 -18.43 15.43
N TYR A 458 -12.05 -19.20 16.31
CA TYR A 458 -12.37 -18.75 17.65
C TYR A 458 -11.09 -18.67 18.51
N SER A 459 -10.67 -17.46 18.89
CA SER A 459 -9.58 -17.29 19.86
C SER A 459 -9.77 -16.07 20.77
N ARG A 460 -10.65 -16.23 21.75
CA ARG A 460 -11.03 -15.16 22.66
C ARG A 460 -9.87 -14.64 23.54
N SER A 461 -8.96 -15.52 23.93
CA SER A 461 -7.80 -15.17 24.78
C SER A 461 -6.71 -14.39 24.04
N ASP A 462 -6.73 -14.41 22.70
CA ASP A 462 -5.70 -13.79 21.87
C ASP A 462 -6.14 -12.40 21.37
N ILE A 463 -7.39 -12.00 21.64
CA ILE A 463 -7.90 -10.68 21.29
C ILE A 463 -7.13 -9.63 22.10
N PRO A 464 -6.43 -8.68 21.45
CA PRO A 464 -5.66 -7.67 22.14
C PRO A 464 -6.57 -6.62 22.79
N ALA A 465 -6.10 -6.03 23.90
CA ALA A 465 -6.72 -4.84 24.45
C ALA A 465 -6.59 -3.67 23.47
N ALA A 466 -7.67 -2.90 23.28
CA ALA A 466 -7.75 -1.84 22.29
C ALA A 466 -8.50 -0.61 22.82
N LEU A 467 -8.31 0.55 22.19
CA LEU A 467 -9.16 1.72 22.44
C LEU A 467 -10.61 1.38 22.05
N ASN A 468 -11.58 1.89 22.82
CA ASN A 468 -12.98 1.82 22.42
C ASN A 468 -13.25 2.76 21.23
N LEU A 469 -14.36 2.55 20.49
CA LEU A 469 -14.63 3.32 19.27
C LEU A 469 -14.73 4.83 19.55
N SER A 470 -15.35 5.24 20.67
CA SER A 470 -15.45 6.65 21.05
C SER A 470 -14.10 7.34 21.27
N MET A 471 -13.11 6.62 21.79
CA MET A 471 -11.76 7.15 21.99
C MET A 471 -11.03 7.30 20.65
N VAL A 472 -11.19 6.32 19.75
CA VAL A 472 -10.68 6.42 18.38
C VAL A 472 -11.30 7.61 17.66
N GLU A 473 -12.60 7.83 17.79
CA GLU A 473 -13.30 8.99 17.23
C GLU A 473 -12.77 10.32 17.78
N GLN A 474 -12.58 10.41 19.10
CA GLN A 474 -12.01 11.59 19.75
C GLN A 474 -10.58 11.86 19.27
N ASP A 475 -9.80 10.82 19.01
CA ASP A 475 -8.45 10.97 18.48
C ASP A 475 -8.47 11.44 17.03
N LEU A 476 -9.25 10.81 16.16
CA LEU A 476 -9.28 11.12 14.73
C LEU A 476 -9.98 12.46 14.40
N THR A 477 -10.84 12.97 15.28
CA THR A 477 -11.45 14.31 15.17
C THR A 477 -10.51 15.44 15.60
N ASP A 478 -9.37 15.13 16.21
CA ASP A 478 -8.39 16.12 16.61
C ASP A 478 -7.69 16.72 15.38
N THR A 479 -8.21 17.85 14.90
CA THR A 479 -7.66 18.58 13.74
C THR A 479 -6.21 19.03 13.88
N PHE A 480 -5.67 19.09 15.11
CA PHE A 480 -4.25 19.38 15.29
C PHE A 480 -3.39 18.15 15.03
N ARG A 481 -3.87 16.96 15.37
CA ARG A 481 -3.18 15.68 15.17
C ARG A 481 -3.41 15.10 13.77
N TYR A 482 -4.66 15.08 13.31
CA TYR A 482 -5.08 14.47 12.06
C TYR A 482 -5.97 15.40 11.22
N PRO A 483 -5.41 16.52 10.72
CA PRO A 483 -6.18 17.49 9.94
C PRO A 483 -6.84 16.90 8.69
N VAL A 484 -6.24 15.86 8.09
CA VAL A 484 -6.74 15.21 6.87
C VAL A 484 -8.10 14.52 7.06
N PHE A 485 -8.44 14.09 8.27
CA PHE A 485 -9.72 13.42 8.53
C PHE A 485 -10.88 14.39 8.74
N THR A 486 -10.63 15.70 8.78
CA THR A 486 -11.65 16.73 9.01
C THR A 486 -11.76 17.70 7.83
N GLY A 487 -12.97 17.91 7.33
CA GLY A 487 -13.26 18.84 6.24
C GLY A 487 -14.25 18.25 5.23
N PRO A 488 -14.49 18.92 4.09
CA PRO A 488 -15.44 18.47 3.07
C PRO A 488 -15.16 17.07 2.51
N ASN A 489 -13.89 16.65 2.51
CA ASN A 489 -13.42 15.37 1.97
C ASN A 489 -12.88 14.42 3.06
N GLY A 490 -13.08 14.75 4.34
CA GLY A 490 -12.66 13.92 5.47
C GLY A 490 -13.74 12.94 5.92
N PHE A 491 -13.48 12.17 6.99
CA PHE A 491 -14.50 11.38 7.68
C PHE A 491 -15.38 12.23 8.59
N PHE A 492 -14.86 13.37 9.03
CA PHE A 492 -15.54 14.30 9.90
C PHE A 492 -15.76 15.65 9.20
N THR A 493 -16.92 16.23 9.41
CA THR A 493 -17.24 17.62 9.06
C THR A 493 -16.37 18.58 9.88
N THR A 494 -16.31 19.85 9.49
CA THR A 494 -15.57 20.88 10.25
C THR A 494 -16.09 21.10 11.67
N ASP A 495 -17.32 20.65 11.97
CA ASP A 495 -17.93 20.72 13.29
C ASP A 495 -17.62 19.47 14.14
N GLY A 496 -16.92 18.47 13.59
CA GLY A 496 -16.54 17.22 14.27
C GLY A 496 -17.58 16.10 14.17
N GLU A 497 -18.69 16.32 13.45
CA GLU A 497 -19.72 15.31 13.16
C GLU A 497 -19.33 14.44 11.96
N TYR A 498 -19.93 13.26 11.81
CA TYR A 498 -19.73 12.43 10.61
C TYR A 498 -20.31 13.06 9.35
N HIS A 499 -19.67 12.76 8.22
CA HIS A 499 -20.38 12.81 6.94
C HIS A 499 -21.35 11.62 6.82
N PRO A 500 -22.49 11.78 6.12
CA PRO A 500 -23.47 10.70 5.94
C PRO A 500 -22.88 9.38 5.45
N GLU A 501 -21.86 9.46 4.60
CA GLU A 501 -21.19 8.33 3.95
C GLU A 501 -20.19 7.63 4.87
N THR A 502 -19.85 8.23 6.03
CA THR A 502 -18.82 7.70 6.93
C THR A 502 -19.30 6.45 7.66
N ARG A 503 -18.56 5.36 7.48
CA ARG A 503 -18.78 4.09 8.19
C ARG A 503 -17.67 3.85 9.20
N ILE A 504 -18.06 3.28 10.33
CA ILE A 504 -17.19 2.93 11.45
C ILE A 504 -17.47 1.51 11.88
N GLY A 505 -16.39 0.86 12.24
CA GLY A 505 -16.41 -0.50 12.67
C GLY A 505 -15.10 -0.89 13.34
N TYR A 506 -15.01 -2.16 13.66
CA TYR A 506 -13.75 -2.79 14.00
C TYR A 506 -13.69 -4.18 13.36
N LEU A 507 -12.46 -4.66 13.21
CA LEU A 507 -12.13 -5.99 12.74
C LEU A 507 -11.06 -6.56 13.67
N VAL A 508 -11.28 -7.78 14.13
CA VAL A 508 -10.29 -8.59 14.83
C VAL A 508 -9.66 -9.53 13.80
N VAL A 509 -8.35 -9.39 13.61
CA VAL A 509 -7.55 -10.29 12.79
C VAL A 509 -6.77 -11.21 13.75
N THR A 510 -7.06 -12.51 13.71
CA THR A 510 -6.45 -13.53 14.59
C THR A 510 -5.86 -14.66 13.78
#